data_AF-A0A7S2LPS0-F1
#
_entry.id   AF-A0A7S2LPS0-F1
#
_cell.length_a   1.000
_cell.length_b   1.000
_cell.length_c   1.000
_cell.angle_alpha   90.00
_cell.angle_beta   90.00
_cell.angle_gamma   90.00
#
_symmetry.space_group_name_H-M   'P 1'
#
loop_
_entity.id
_entity.type
_entity.pdbx_description
1 polymer ?
#
loop_
_entity_poly.entity_id
_entity_poly.type
_entity_poly.pdbx_seq_one_letter_code
_entity_poly.pdbx_strand_id
1 'polypeptide(L)'
;PLYIVDPKFPFAQTHTRSVGPIRANFVLESLRDLDNSLNGLGSKLFVMRGDPREVLPTVISSLRRCNESGNDDVHINLVYEKECAAPIRAMDSEVLGAVRKLKIPELTVKSFDTHSLFEMEHYLAKCKNGVAPSTMTVFRKLFNSMGDVPAEAKTVSACAKAPDLSSALPKNLLSSLSFTKEISRTSETSLFGVPRLEDLGY
;
A
#
# COMPACT_ATOMS: atom_id res chain seq x y z
N PRO A 1 -6.15 6.65 -1.86
CA PRO A 1 -4.81 6.02 -1.89
C PRO A 1 -4.23 5.96 -0.47
N LEU A 2 -3.74 4.82 -0.01
CA LEU A 2 -3.31 4.61 1.39
C LEU A 2 -1.88 4.08 1.43
N TYR A 3 -1.05 4.68 2.28
CA TYR A 3 0.25 4.14 2.68
C TYR A 3 0.25 3.97 4.20
N ILE A 4 0.70 2.82 4.69
CA ILE A 4 0.77 2.53 6.13
C ILE A 4 2.25 2.40 6.51
N VAL A 5 2.70 3.21 7.46
CA VAL A 5 4.02 3.10 8.07
C VAL A 5 3.88 2.33 9.38
N ASP A 6 4.49 1.14 9.43
CA ASP A 6 4.63 0.39 10.68
C ASP A 6 5.71 1.08 11.55
N PRO A 7 5.37 1.62 12.73
CA PRO A 7 6.34 2.29 13.59
C PRO A 7 7.41 1.35 14.16
N LYS A 8 7.19 0.02 14.17
CA LYS A 8 8.20 -0.94 14.62
C LYS A 8 9.31 -1.11 13.58
N PHE A 9 8.94 -1.03 12.30
CA PHE A 9 9.83 -1.29 11.16
C PHE A 9 9.55 -0.31 10.00
N PRO A 10 9.77 1.00 10.18
CA PRO A 10 9.42 1.99 9.17
C PRO A 10 10.15 1.72 7.86
N PHE A 11 9.36 1.61 6.78
CA PHE A 11 9.82 1.35 5.39
C PHE A 11 10.61 0.06 5.18
N ALA A 12 10.66 -0.83 6.19
CA ALA A 12 11.44 -2.04 6.10
C ALA A 12 10.76 -3.08 5.21
N GLN A 13 11.58 -3.82 4.46
CA GLN A 13 11.13 -4.97 3.67
C GLN A 13 11.23 -6.29 4.46
N THR A 14 11.63 -6.22 5.74
CA THR A 14 11.65 -7.35 6.67
C THR A 14 11.41 -6.84 8.08
N HIS A 15 10.89 -7.69 8.97
CA HIS A 15 10.78 -7.41 10.41
C HIS A 15 12.11 -7.58 11.18
N THR A 16 13.25 -7.57 10.49
CA THR A 16 14.55 -7.85 11.09
C THR A 16 15.55 -6.72 10.91
N ARG A 17 15.27 -5.76 10.04
CA ARG A 17 16.22 -4.70 9.71
C ARG A 17 15.52 -3.38 9.46
N SER A 18 15.85 -2.40 10.30
CA SER A 18 15.44 -1.02 10.07
C SER A 18 16.13 -0.43 8.86
N VAL A 19 15.41 0.43 8.15
CA VAL A 19 15.94 1.25 7.06
C VAL A 19 16.83 2.34 7.64
N GLY A 20 17.91 2.74 6.97
CA GLY A 20 18.75 3.89 7.38
C GLY A 20 18.14 5.24 6.96
N PRO A 21 18.57 6.36 7.56
CA PRO A 21 17.94 7.67 7.35
C PRO A 21 17.93 8.14 5.90
N ILE A 22 18.98 7.85 5.12
CA ILE A 22 19.06 8.22 3.69
C ILE A 22 17.93 7.55 2.88
N ARG A 23 17.77 6.23 3.02
CA ARG A 23 16.72 5.49 2.31
C ARG A 23 15.33 5.86 2.84
N ALA A 24 15.19 6.10 4.14
CA ALA A 24 13.93 6.57 4.71
C ALA A 24 13.53 7.94 4.11
N ASN A 25 14.48 8.87 4.00
CA ASN A 25 14.23 10.17 3.39
C ASN A 25 13.85 10.05 1.91
N PHE A 26 14.53 9.18 1.14
CA PHE A 26 14.15 8.91 -0.25
C PHE A 26 12.71 8.40 -0.38
N VAL A 27 12.27 7.50 0.51
CA VAL A 27 10.87 7.02 0.52
C VAL A 27 9.92 8.16 0.87
N LEU A 28 10.23 8.99 1.87
CA LEU A 28 9.41 10.16 2.21
C LEU A 28 9.29 11.15 1.06
N GLU A 29 10.38 11.42 0.33
CA GLU A 29 10.37 12.24 -0.88
C GLU A 29 9.47 11.63 -1.96
N SER A 30 9.56 10.31 -2.17
CA SER A 30 8.69 9.59 -3.12
C SER A 30 7.21 9.68 -2.74
N LEU A 31 6.89 9.58 -1.44
CA LEU A 31 5.51 9.72 -0.96
C LEU A 31 4.98 11.16 -1.13
N ARG A 32 5.83 12.18 -0.94
CA ARG A 32 5.46 13.59 -1.18
C ARG A 32 5.20 13.86 -2.66
N ASP A 33 6.04 13.31 -3.54
CA ASP A 33 5.85 13.42 -4.98
C ASP A 33 4.54 12.75 -5.44
N LEU A 34 4.25 11.56 -4.91
CA LEU A 34 2.98 10.87 -5.16
C LEU A 34 1.78 11.67 -4.64
N ASP A 35 1.86 12.22 -3.42
CA ASP A 35 0.78 13.06 -2.87
C ASP A 35 0.55 14.32 -3.71
N ASN A 36 1.62 15.01 -4.13
CA ASN A 36 1.52 16.16 -5.03
C ASN A 36 0.85 15.81 -6.36
N SER A 37 1.23 14.68 -6.95
CA SER A 37 0.63 14.17 -8.19
C SER A 37 -0.86 13.86 -8.02
N LEU A 38 -1.25 13.26 -6.89
CA LEU A 38 -2.67 12.99 -6.56
C LEU A 38 -3.46 14.28 -6.32
N ASN A 39 -2.87 15.27 -5.64
CA ASN A 39 -3.48 16.58 -5.43
C ASN A 39 -3.73 17.30 -6.76
N GLY A 40 -2.80 17.21 -7.72
CA GLY A 40 -2.98 17.71 -9.09
C GLY A 40 -4.18 17.09 -9.82
N LEU A 41 -4.62 15.89 -9.41
CA LEU A 41 -5.80 15.20 -9.92
C LEU A 41 -7.05 15.35 -9.03
N GLY A 42 -7.03 16.23 -8.02
CA GLY A 42 -8.15 16.45 -7.09
C GLY A 42 -8.35 15.34 -6.05
N SER A 43 -7.34 14.51 -5.81
CA SER A 43 -7.31 13.48 -4.78
C SER A 43 -6.19 13.77 -3.76
N LYS A 44 -5.88 12.82 -2.85
CA LYS A 44 -4.74 12.92 -1.92
C LYS A 44 -4.24 11.55 -1.48
N LEU A 45 -3.01 11.50 -0.98
CA LEU A 45 -2.45 10.34 -0.29
C LEU A 45 -2.80 10.39 1.20
N PHE A 46 -3.23 9.26 1.74
CA PHE A 46 -3.36 9.09 3.18
C PHE A 46 -2.17 8.28 3.69
N VAL A 47 -1.31 8.89 4.51
CA VAL A 47 -0.22 8.20 5.19
C VAL A 47 -0.61 8.00 6.65
N MET A 48 -0.79 6.73 7.02
CA MET A 48 -1.20 6.34 8.37
C MET A 48 -0.07 5.63 9.11
N ARG A 49 -0.06 5.75 10.43
CA ARG A 49 0.89 5.12 11.33
C ARG A 49 0.23 3.94 12.05
N GLY A 50 0.88 2.79 12.08
CA GLY A 50 0.46 1.67 12.92
C GLY A 50 0.72 0.31 12.31
N ASP A 51 0.32 -0.75 13.03
CA ASP A 51 0.41 -2.12 12.54
C ASP A 51 -0.57 -2.33 11.38
N PRO A 52 -0.13 -2.70 10.17
CA PRO A 52 -1.01 -2.84 9.01
C PRO A 52 -2.13 -3.87 9.24
N ARG A 53 -1.94 -4.85 10.13
CA ARG A 53 -2.97 -5.84 10.51
C ARG A 53 -4.13 -5.23 11.30
N GLU A 54 -3.92 -4.05 11.91
CA GLU A 54 -4.94 -3.33 12.68
C GLU A 54 -5.46 -2.11 11.91
N VAL A 55 -4.55 -1.35 11.28
CA VAL A 55 -4.89 -0.14 10.54
C VAL A 55 -5.79 -0.45 9.35
N LEU A 56 -5.42 -1.43 8.52
CA LEU A 56 -6.16 -1.71 7.29
C LEU A 56 -7.60 -2.19 7.56
N PRO A 57 -7.85 -3.15 8.48
CA PRO A 57 -9.22 -3.52 8.83
C PRO A 57 -10.05 -2.38 9.44
N THR A 58 -9.41 -1.51 10.24
CA THR A 58 -10.05 -0.33 10.84
C THR A 58 -10.52 0.66 9.78
N VAL A 59 -9.66 0.96 8.80
CA VAL A 59 -9.99 1.86 7.69
C VAL A 59 -11.15 1.30 6.85
N ILE A 60 -11.07 0.02 6.47
CA ILE A 60 -12.12 -0.64 5.67
C ILE A 60 -13.47 -0.59 6.39
N SER A 61 -13.49 -0.93 7.67
CA SER A 61 -14.72 -0.95 8.46
C SER A 61 -15.30 0.45 8.67
N SER A 62 -14.45 1.47 8.76
CA SER A 62 -14.89 2.86 8.92
C SER A 62 -15.45 3.43 7.62
N LEU A 63 -14.81 3.15 6.49
CA LEU A 63 -15.33 3.50 5.17
C LEU A 63 -16.69 2.85 4.89
N ARG A 64 -16.86 1.58 5.27
CA ARG A 64 -18.14 0.88 5.13
C ARG A 64 -19.27 1.62 5.86
N ARG A 65 -19.10 1.88 7.16
CA ARG A 65 -20.12 2.56 7.99
C ARG A 65 -20.50 3.94 7.47
N CYS A 66 -19.56 4.68 6.90
CA CYS A 66 -19.84 6.03 6.39
C CYS A 66 -20.61 6.03 5.08
N ASN A 67 -20.51 4.96 4.30
CA ASN A 67 -21.25 4.81 3.06
C ASN A 67 -22.66 4.21 3.28
N GLU A 68 -22.94 3.62 4.45
CA GLU A 68 -24.26 3.05 4.82
C GLU A 68 -25.37 4.12 4.95
N SER A 69 -25.05 5.42 4.93
CA SER A 69 -26.03 6.50 5.10
C SER A 69 -26.79 6.92 3.82
N GLY A 70 -26.69 6.21 2.69
CA GLY A 70 -27.43 6.65 1.50
C GLY A 70 -27.50 5.79 0.24
N ASN A 71 -26.98 4.57 0.18
CA ASN A 71 -27.23 3.67 -0.97
C ASN A 71 -26.91 2.21 -0.64
N ASP A 72 -27.79 1.30 -1.07
CA ASP A 72 -27.75 -0.15 -0.76
C ASP A 72 -26.64 -0.94 -1.52
N ASP A 73 -25.65 -0.28 -2.14
CA ASP A 73 -24.64 -0.99 -2.97
C ASP A 73 -23.20 -0.43 -2.76
N VAL A 74 -22.72 -0.52 -1.52
CA VAL A 74 -21.35 -0.11 -1.17
C VAL A 74 -20.38 -1.25 -1.44
N HIS A 75 -19.73 -1.24 -2.61
CA HIS A 75 -18.65 -2.17 -2.92
C HIS A 75 -17.29 -1.60 -2.49
N ILE A 76 -16.53 -2.36 -1.70
CA ILE A 76 -15.18 -1.95 -1.25
C ILE A 76 -14.15 -2.74 -2.05
N ASN A 77 -13.28 -2.03 -2.76
CA ASN A 77 -12.15 -2.64 -3.46
C ASN A 77 -10.84 -2.35 -2.71
N LEU A 78 -10.20 -3.38 -2.17
CA LEU A 78 -8.81 -3.32 -1.72
C LEU A 78 -7.91 -3.73 -2.89
N VAL A 79 -7.18 -2.76 -3.44
CA VAL A 79 -6.26 -2.97 -4.55
C VAL A 79 -4.83 -2.68 -4.11
N TYR A 80 -3.90 -3.56 -4.42
CA TYR A 80 -2.48 -3.39 -4.09
C TYR A 80 -1.56 -4.05 -5.12
N GLU A 81 -0.30 -3.59 -5.18
CA GLU A 81 0.77 -4.30 -5.89
C GLU A 81 1.26 -5.46 -5.04
N LYS A 82 1.28 -6.66 -5.62
CA LYS A 82 1.76 -7.86 -4.97
C LYS A 82 3.28 -7.92 -5.04
N GLU A 83 3.92 -8.03 -3.90
CA GLU A 83 5.36 -8.26 -3.82
C GLU A 83 5.69 -9.75 -3.90
N CYS A 84 6.72 -10.10 -4.66
CA CYS A 84 7.14 -11.47 -4.90
C CYS A 84 8.13 -11.98 -3.83
N ALA A 85 8.83 -11.07 -3.13
CA ALA A 85 9.80 -11.42 -2.11
C ALA A 85 9.15 -12.22 -0.96
N ALA A 86 9.72 -13.40 -0.65
CA ALA A 86 9.21 -14.31 0.37
C ALA A 86 8.86 -13.67 1.74
N PRO A 87 9.72 -12.81 2.36
CA PRO A 87 9.36 -12.19 3.63
C PRO A 87 8.13 -11.27 3.51
N ILE A 88 7.98 -10.55 2.40
CA ILE A 88 6.84 -9.65 2.19
C ILE A 88 5.56 -10.45 1.94
N ARG A 89 5.61 -11.51 1.13
CA ARG A 89 4.45 -12.40 0.92
C ARG A 89 3.88 -12.97 2.21
N ALA A 90 4.75 -13.31 3.17
CA ALA A 90 4.31 -13.77 4.48
C ALA A 90 3.59 -12.66 5.26
N MET A 91 4.16 -11.45 5.29
CA MET A 91 3.54 -10.29 5.93
C MET A 91 2.19 -9.90 5.28
N ASP A 92 2.14 -9.85 3.95
CA ASP A 92 0.90 -9.60 3.20
C ASP A 92 -0.17 -10.64 3.54
N SER A 93 0.21 -11.92 3.65
CA SER A 93 -0.72 -12.99 4.03
C SER A 93 -1.32 -12.77 5.42
N GLU A 94 -0.53 -12.29 6.39
CA GLU A 94 -1.01 -11.94 7.73
C GLU A 94 -1.97 -10.74 7.70
N VAL A 95 -1.60 -9.66 6.99
CA VAL A 95 -2.42 -8.46 6.84
C VAL A 95 -3.76 -8.80 6.18
N LEU A 96 -3.72 -9.53 5.07
CA LEU A 96 -4.92 -10.01 4.39
C LEU A 96 -5.71 -10.99 5.26
N GLY A 97 -5.04 -11.76 6.12
CA GLY A 97 -5.68 -12.61 7.12
C GLY A 97 -6.53 -11.80 8.10
N ALA A 98 -6.01 -10.66 8.58
CA ALA A 98 -6.76 -9.74 9.44
C ALA A 98 -7.96 -9.12 8.70
N VAL A 99 -7.77 -8.72 7.44
CA VAL A 99 -8.86 -8.21 6.59
C VAL A 99 -9.96 -9.27 6.36
N ARG A 100 -9.59 -10.53 6.07
CA ARG A 100 -10.54 -11.63 5.88
C ARG A 100 -11.41 -11.90 7.11
N LYS A 101 -10.88 -11.68 8.32
CA LYS A 101 -11.64 -11.85 9.58
C LYS A 101 -12.81 -10.87 9.71
N LEU A 102 -12.82 -9.75 8.96
CA LEU A 102 -13.94 -8.81 8.95
C LEU A 102 -15.23 -9.42 8.36
N LYS A 103 -15.12 -10.46 7.52
CA LYS A 103 -16.26 -11.13 6.87
C LYS A 103 -17.22 -10.15 6.17
N ILE A 104 -16.67 -9.15 5.48
CA ILE A 104 -17.44 -8.16 4.71
C ILE A 104 -17.73 -8.76 3.32
N PRO A 105 -18.98 -9.09 2.98
CA PRO A 105 -19.30 -9.73 1.71
C PRO A 105 -19.10 -8.80 0.51
N GLU A 106 -19.18 -7.48 0.71
CA GLU A 106 -19.00 -6.47 -0.35
C GLU A 106 -17.52 -6.09 -0.57
N LEU A 107 -16.59 -6.73 0.13
CA LEU A 107 -15.15 -6.47 0.00
C LEU A 107 -14.53 -7.38 -1.06
N THR A 108 -14.06 -6.77 -2.15
CA THR A 108 -13.19 -7.43 -3.13
C THR A 108 -11.73 -7.06 -2.89
N VAL A 109 -10.86 -8.06 -2.82
CA VAL A 109 -9.41 -7.86 -2.78
C VAL A 109 -8.84 -8.22 -4.16
N LYS A 110 -8.10 -7.29 -4.77
CA LYS A 110 -7.39 -7.50 -6.04
C LYS A 110 -5.92 -7.16 -5.85
N SER A 111 -5.06 -7.99 -6.42
CA SER A 111 -3.61 -7.80 -6.40
C SER A 111 -3.08 -7.87 -7.82
N PHE A 112 -2.04 -7.09 -8.13
CA PHE A 112 -1.41 -7.08 -9.44
C PHE A 112 0.11 -7.28 -9.30
N ASP A 113 0.70 -8.11 -10.16
CA ASP A 113 2.14 -8.33 -10.22
C ASP A 113 2.77 -7.29 -11.19
N THR A 114 3.03 -6.07 -10.68
CA THR A 114 3.52 -4.93 -11.48
C THR A 114 4.99 -4.55 -11.23
N HIS A 115 5.65 -5.22 -10.27
CA HIS A 115 7.04 -4.94 -9.90
C HIS A 115 8.08 -5.46 -10.91
N SER A 116 7.75 -6.55 -11.62
CA SER A 116 8.63 -7.25 -12.56
C SER A 116 8.02 -7.31 -13.95
N LEU A 117 8.87 -7.43 -14.97
CA LEU A 117 8.44 -7.48 -16.38
C LEU A 117 7.56 -8.68 -16.72
N PHE A 118 7.68 -9.77 -15.97
CA PHE A 118 6.74 -10.90 -16.00
C PHE A 118 6.33 -11.22 -14.57
N GLU A 119 5.14 -11.78 -14.42
CA GLU A 119 4.70 -12.36 -13.15
C GLU A 119 5.69 -13.43 -12.70
N MET A 120 6.09 -13.39 -11.42
CA MET A 120 7.14 -14.29 -10.92
C MET A 120 6.74 -15.77 -11.03
N GLU A 121 5.46 -16.10 -10.81
CA GLU A 121 4.95 -17.47 -10.95
C GLU A 121 4.97 -17.94 -12.42
N HIS A 122 4.66 -17.04 -13.37
CA HIS A 122 4.82 -17.35 -14.79
C HIS A 122 6.30 -17.64 -15.10
N TYR A 123 7.20 -16.80 -14.62
CA TYR A 123 8.64 -16.97 -14.81
C TYR A 123 9.15 -18.31 -14.23
N LEU A 124 8.75 -18.66 -13.00
CA LEU A 124 9.11 -19.92 -12.34
C LEU A 124 8.53 -21.14 -13.06
N ALA A 125 7.32 -21.06 -13.63
CA ALA A 125 6.71 -22.15 -14.40
C ALA A 125 7.50 -22.49 -15.68
N LYS A 126 8.30 -21.54 -16.20
CA LYS A 126 9.20 -21.77 -17.35
C LYS A 126 10.59 -22.26 -16.92
N CYS A 127 10.93 -22.15 -15.64
CA CYS A 127 12.19 -22.62 -15.11
C CYS A 127 12.22 -24.14 -14.99
N LYS A 128 13.36 -24.77 -15.31
CA LYS A 128 13.55 -26.21 -15.14
C LYS A 128 13.38 -26.58 -13.66
N ASN A 129 12.44 -27.46 -13.35
CA ASN A 129 12.07 -27.88 -11.98
C ASN A 129 11.69 -26.71 -11.05
N GLY A 130 11.24 -25.57 -11.59
CA GLY A 130 10.93 -24.38 -10.79
C GLY A 130 12.14 -23.69 -10.19
N VAL A 131 13.36 -24.02 -10.62
CA VAL A 131 14.60 -23.43 -10.08
C VAL A 131 15.05 -22.27 -10.95
N ALA A 132 15.17 -21.08 -10.35
CA ALA A 132 15.62 -19.88 -11.05
C ALA A 132 17.02 -20.07 -11.67
N PRO A 133 17.27 -19.54 -12.88
CA PRO A 133 18.58 -19.53 -13.51
C PRO A 133 19.66 -18.92 -12.62
N SER A 134 20.79 -19.63 -12.48
CA SER A 134 21.95 -19.19 -11.69
C SER A 134 22.94 -18.33 -12.48
N THR A 135 22.72 -18.14 -13.79
CA THR A 135 23.58 -17.30 -14.63
C THR A 135 22.74 -16.38 -15.51
N MET A 136 23.27 -15.19 -15.79
CA MET A 136 22.63 -14.22 -16.67
C MET A 136 22.42 -14.75 -18.09
N THR A 137 23.29 -15.63 -18.58
CA THR A 137 23.15 -16.22 -19.92
C THR A 137 21.95 -17.18 -19.99
N VAL A 138 21.74 -18.01 -18.96
CA VAL A 138 20.57 -18.88 -18.90
C VAL A 138 19.30 -18.06 -18.67
N PHE A 139 19.35 -17.05 -17.78
CA PHE A 139 18.27 -16.09 -17.57
C PHE A 139 17.81 -15.45 -18.88
N ARG A 140 18.72 -14.86 -19.65
CA ARG A 140 18.39 -14.18 -20.93
C ARG A 140 17.77 -15.12 -21.96
N LYS A 141 18.31 -16.34 -22.10
CA LYS A 141 17.75 -17.35 -23.03
C LYS A 141 16.31 -17.70 -22.64
N LEU A 142 16.06 -17.91 -21.35
CA LEU A 142 14.72 -18.18 -20.84
C LEU A 142 13.79 -17.00 -21.05
N PHE A 143 14.19 -15.81 -20.59
CA PHE A 143 13.42 -14.57 -20.70
C PHE A 143 13.00 -14.28 -22.15
N ASN A 144 13.93 -14.36 -23.10
CA ASN A 144 13.64 -14.15 -24.52
C ASN A 144 12.69 -15.20 -25.11
N SER A 145 12.56 -16.38 -24.49
CA SER A 145 11.61 -17.42 -24.91
C SER A 145 10.20 -17.22 -24.35
N MET A 146 10.01 -16.28 -23.41
CA MET A 146 8.71 -16.03 -22.77
C MET A 146 7.79 -15.11 -23.59
N GLY A 147 8.29 -14.56 -24.70
CA GLY A 147 7.56 -13.63 -25.55
C GLY A 147 7.73 -12.19 -25.10
N ASP A 148 6.80 -11.34 -25.53
CA ASP A 148 6.82 -9.92 -25.21
C ASP A 148 6.37 -9.65 -23.77
N VAL A 149 6.98 -8.66 -23.15
CA VAL A 149 6.56 -8.18 -21.83
C VAL A 149 5.24 -7.40 -21.96
N PRO A 150 4.38 -7.40 -20.94
CA PRO A 150 3.17 -6.59 -20.93
C PRO A 150 3.49 -5.12 -21.21
N ALA A 151 2.64 -4.48 -22.01
CA ALA A 151 2.74 -3.05 -22.25
C ALA A 151 2.54 -2.26 -20.95
N GLU A 152 3.16 -1.09 -20.88
CA GLU A 152 2.99 -0.17 -19.75
C GLU A 152 1.52 0.23 -19.58
N ALA A 153 1.11 0.44 -18.32
CA ALA A 153 -0.21 0.96 -18.02
C ALA A 153 -0.31 2.42 -18.52
N LYS A 154 -1.48 2.79 -19.03
CA LYS A 154 -1.75 4.18 -19.43
C LYS A 154 -1.63 5.12 -18.23
N THR A 155 -1.07 6.30 -18.45
CA THR A 155 -1.05 7.37 -17.44
C THR A 155 -2.47 7.71 -17.00
N VAL A 156 -2.67 7.77 -15.69
CA VAL A 156 -3.95 8.14 -15.09
C VAL A 156 -4.16 9.64 -15.25
N SER A 157 -5.26 10.04 -15.90
CA SER A 157 -5.61 11.45 -16.12
C SER A 157 -6.69 11.98 -15.17
N ALA A 158 -7.29 11.12 -14.35
CA ALA A 158 -8.31 11.49 -13.37
C ALA A 158 -8.29 10.51 -12.20
N CYS A 159 -8.54 11.01 -11.00
CA CYS A 159 -8.67 10.20 -9.79
C CYS A 159 -10.00 10.53 -9.10
N ALA A 160 -10.60 9.53 -8.44
CA ALA A 160 -11.75 9.79 -7.59
C ALA A 160 -11.37 10.76 -6.46
N LYS A 161 -12.30 11.65 -6.12
CA LYS A 161 -12.13 12.56 -4.98
C LYS A 161 -11.88 11.73 -3.72
N ALA A 162 -10.89 12.15 -2.94
CA ALA A 162 -10.60 11.49 -1.68
C ALA A 162 -11.80 11.58 -0.73
N PRO A 163 -12.17 10.48 -0.03
CA PRO A 163 -13.19 10.52 1.00
C PRO A 163 -12.71 11.38 2.18
N ASP A 164 -13.66 11.96 2.92
CA ASP A 164 -13.35 12.58 4.21
C ASP A 164 -13.22 11.47 5.26
N LEU A 165 -11.98 11.08 5.57
CA LEU A 165 -11.69 10.05 6.57
C LEU A 165 -11.75 10.61 7.99
N SER A 166 -11.60 11.92 8.17
CA SER A 166 -11.68 12.55 9.49
C SER A 166 -13.06 12.49 10.10
N SER A 167 -14.11 12.58 9.28
CA SER A 167 -15.48 12.34 9.73
C SER A 167 -15.80 10.85 9.85
N ALA A 168 -15.08 9.98 9.12
CA ALA A 168 -15.34 8.55 9.11
C ALA A 168 -14.72 7.77 10.28
N LEU A 169 -13.56 8.20 10.76
CA LEU A 169 -12.81 7.54 11.81
C LEU A 169 -13.16 8.11 13.20
N PRO A 170 -13.38 7.27 14.22
CA PRO A 170 -13.53 7.73 15.60
C PRO A 170 -12.33 8.57 16.07
N LYS A 171 -12.58 9.63 16.86
CA LYS A 171 -11.55 10.59 17.29
C LYS A 171 -10.35 9.96 18.01
N ASN A 172 -10.59 8.91 18.80
CA ASN A 172 -9.54 8.16 19.49
C ASN A 172 -8.64 7.37 18.52
N LEU A 173 -9.18 6.95 17.38
CA LEU A 173 -8.41 6.29 16.33
C LEU A 173 -7.65 7.31 15.49
N LEU A 174 -8.24 8.47 15.19
CA LEU A 174 -7.58 9.55 14.46
C LEU A 174 -6.21 9.91 15.05
N SER A 175 -6.13 10.12 16.37
CA SER A 175 -4.86 10.43 17.03
C SER A 175 -3.86 9.29 16.94
N SER A 176 -4.31 8.04 17.14
CA SER A 176 -3.45 6.86 17.13
C SER A 176 -2.85 6.54 15.75
N LEU A 177 -3.59 6.87 14.68
CA LEU A 177 -3.23 6.58 13.29
C LEU A 177 -2.47 7.74 12.62
N SER A 178 -2.43 8.91 13.26
CA SER A 178 -1.73 10.11 12.77
C SER A 178 -0.29 10.20 13.29
N PHE A 179 0.54 10.99 12.60
CA PHE A 179 1.89 11.37 13.09
C PHE A 179 1.88 12.65 13.93
N THR A 180 0.80 13.42 13.89
CA THR A 180 0.65 14.67 14.62
C THR A 180 0.29 14.41 16.08
N LYS A 181 1.09 14.94 17.02
CA LYS A 181 0.82 14.84 18.47
C LYS A 181 -0.33 15.75 18.94
N GLU A 182 -0.70 16.77 18.15
CA GLU A 182 -1.77 17.71 18.47
C GLU A 182 -2.80 17.77 17.33
N ILE A 183 -4.06 17.47 17.64
CA ILE A 183 -5.20 17.73 16.74
C ILE A 183 -5.51 19.23 16.83
N SER A 184 -4.66 20.07 16.26
CA SER A 184 -5.04 21.47 16.03
C SER A 184 -6.03 21.50 14.86
N ARG A 185 -7.05 22.36 14.93
CA ARG A 185 -8.22 22.44 14.02
C ARG A 185 -7.92 22.75 12.55
N THR A 186 -6.69 22.57 12.08
CA THR A 186 -6.24 22.98 10.75
C THR A 186 -6.14 21.77 9.82
N SER A 187 -7.20 21.61 9.01
CA SER A 187 -7.32 20.82 7.77
C SER A 187 -6.86 19.35 7.82
N GLU A 188 -7.74 18.45 7.34
CA GLU A 188 -7.50 17.01 7.11
C GLU A 188 -6.17 16.67 6.43
N THR A 189 -5.64 17.60 5.62
CA THR A 189 -4.35 17.51 4.92
C THR A 189 -3.15 17.36 5.85
N SER A 190 -3.21 17.83 7.11
CA SER A 190 -2.09 17.65 8.06
C SER A 190 -2.14 16.34 8.82
N LEU A 191 -3.33 15.77 9.05
CA LEU A 191 -3.52 14.62 9.95
C LEU A 191 -2.97 13.30 9.37
N PHE A 192 -3.16 13.10 8.07
CA PHE A 192 -2.69 11.92 7.33
C PHE A 192 -1.68 12.29 6.24
N GLY A 193 -0.98 13.41 6.41
CA GLY A 193 0.06 13.84 5.50
C GLY A 193 1.33 13.01 5.62
N VAL A 194 2.25 13.17 4.66
CA VAL A 194 3.55 12.50 4.69
C VAL A 194 4.37 13.02 5.89
N PRO A 195 4.86 12.14 6.79
CA PRO A 195 5.59 12.58 7.98
C PRO A 195 6.99 13.13 7.63
N ARG A 196 7.64 13.73 8.62
CA ARG A 196 9.06 14.06 8.57
C ARG A 196 9.89 12.89 9.09
N LEU A 197 11.18 12.95 8.80
CA LEU A 197 12.13 11.92 9.20
C LEU A 197 12.21 11.80 10.73
N GLU A 198 12.21 12.94 11.44
CA GLU A 198 12.19 12.99 12.91
C GLU A 198 10.92 12.38 13.54
N ASP A 199 9.77 12.44 12.85
CA ASP A 199 8.50 11.89 13.34
C ASP A 199 8.54 10.34 13.37
N LEU A 200 9.51 9.74 12.68
CA LEU A 200 9.76 8.30 12.61
C LEU A 200 10.91 7.84 13.53
N GLY A 201 11.53 8.76 14.29
CA GLY A 201 12.61 8.45 15.24
C GLY A 201 13.99 8.27 14.60
N TYR A 202 14.21 8.86 13.42
CA TYR A 202 15.51 8.99 12.78
C TYR A 202 16.27 10.23 13.23
#